data_AF-A0A7J8M4K5-F1
#
_entry.id   AF-A0A7J8M4K5-F1
#
_cell.length_a   1.000
_cell.length_b   1.000
_cell.length_c   1.000
_cell.angle_alpha   90.00
_cell.angle_beta   90.00
_cell.angle_gamma   90.00
#
_symmetry.space_group_name_H-M   'P 1'
#
loop_
_entity.id
_entity.type
_entity.pdbx_description
1 polymer ?
#
loop_
_entity_poly.entity_id
_entity_poly.type
_entity_poly.pdbx_seq_one_letter_code
_entity_poly.pdbx_strand_id
1 'polypeptide(L)'
;MAVVQANNLLEDQSQIESGSLSTLESGPLGTFVGIYDGHGGPETSRYINDHLFQHLKRFATEQQSMSVDVIKKAYQATEEGFFSVVAKQWPMKPQIAAVGSCCLVGVVCNGTLYIANLGDSRAVLGRRVKATGEVLAIQLSSEHNVGIESVRQEMRSLHPDDSHIVVLKYNVWRVKGLIQISRSIGDVYLKKPEFNREPLYQRFRLRETFRKPILSSEPSISMHELQPYDQFIIFASDGLWEHLSNQDAVDIVQKHPRNGSARRLVKAALLEAAKKREMRYTDLKKIERGVRRHFHDDITVVVVFLDSNLVSKASSANSPSLSLRGGGVNLPAKTLAPCAPT
;
A
#
# COMPACT_ATOMS: atom_id res chain seq x y z
N MET A 1 10.35 -2.45 -9.69
CA MET A 1 9.03 -1.80 -9.60
C MET A 1 8.31 -1.86 -10.95
N ALA A 2 6.99 -1.96 -10.95
CA ALA A 2 6.14 -1.84 -12.14
C ALA A 2 4.79 -1.23 -11.74
N VAL A 3 4.19 -0.46 -12.66
CA VAL A 3 2.86 0.13 -12.50
C VAL A 3 2.06 -0.03 -13.78
N VAL A 4 0.75 -0.26 -13.68
CA VAL A 4 -0.19 -0.10 -14.79
C VAL A 4 -1.41 0.68 -14.32
N GLN A 5 -1.85 1.63 -15.15
CA GLN A 5 -3.00 2.46 -14.89
C GLN A 5 -4.27 1.85 -15.51
N ALA A 6 -5.33 1.79 -14.72
CA ALA A 6 -6.70 1.48 -15.10
C ALA A 6 -7.63 2.69 -14.99
N ASN A 7 -7.49 3.48 -13.91
CA ASN A 7 -8.31 4.66 -13.64
C ASN A 7 -8.02 5.80 -14.62
N ASN A 8 -8.90 6.81 -14.69
CA ASN A 8 -8.68 8.00 -15.54
C ASN A 8 -7.41 8.76 -15.15
N LEU A 9 -7.18 8.88 -13.84
CA LEU A 9 -5.93 9.33 -13.24
C LEU A 9 -5.29 8.13 -12.56
N LEU A 10 -3.97 8.02 -12.58
CA LEU A 10 -3.27 7.03 -11.77
C LEU A 10 -3.36 7.48 -10.32
N GLU A 11 -4.09 6.72 -9.50
CA GLU A 11 -4.31 7.02 -8.09
C GLU A 11 -3.22 6.36 -7.23
N ASP A 12 -2.72 5.19 -7.64
CA ASP A 12 -1.56 4.53 -7.04
C ASP A 12 -0.30 5.39 -7.05
N GLN A 13 0.47 5.31 -5.96
CA GLN A 13 1.84 5.81 -5.85
C GLN A 13 2.74 4.73 -5.23
N SER A 14 4.05 4.87 -5.44
CA SER A 14 5.05 4.00 -4.80
C SER A 14 6.36 4.74 -4.56
N GLN A 15 7.13 4.28 -3.59
CA GLN A 15 8.38 4.90 -3.18
C GLN A 15 9.39 3.82 -2.79
N ILE A 16 10.66 4.03 -3.13
CA ILE A 16 11.78 3.21 -2.67
C ILE A 16 12.93 4.15 -2.33
N GLU A 17 13.36 4.12 -1.07
CA GLU A 17 14.46 4.95 -0.57
C GLU A 17 15.47 4.02 0.11
N SER A 18 16.75 4.11 -0.25
CA SER A 18 17.83 3.36 0.39
C SER A 18 18.90 4.33 0.85
N GLY A 19 19.38 4.16 2.08
CA GLY A 19 20.37 5.06 2.70
C GLY A 19 19.98 5.42 4.12
N SER A 20 20.26 6.65 4.55
CA SER A 20 19.91 7.10 5.91
C SER A 20 18.40 7.22 6.09
N LEU A 21 17.90 6.44 7.05
CA LEU A 21 16.55 6.48 7.57
C LEU A 21 16.38 7.58 8.63
N SER A 22 17.36 8.46 8.81
CA SER A 22 17.28 9.62 9.68
C SER A 22 17.67 10.91 8.95
N THR A 23 17.29 12.06 9.48
CA THR A 23 17.74 13.36 8.94
C THR A 23 19.24 13.60 9.11
N LEU A 24 19.91 12.85 9.99
CA LEU A 24 21.35 12.88 10.20
C LEU A 24 22.03 11.77 9.38
N GLU A 25 23.21 12.06 8.83
CA GLU A 25 23.98 11.05 8.07
C GLU A 25 24.47 9.88 8.94
N SER A 26 24.65 10.10 10.24
CA SER A 26 25.06 9.09 11.22
C SER A 26 23.91 8.19 11.70
N GLY A 27 22.69 8.40 11.23
CA GLY A 27 21.53 7.62 11.67
C GLY A 27 21.47 6.21 11.09
N PRO A 28 20.43 5.43 11.48
CA PRO A 28 20.25 4.08 10.96
C PRO A 28 20.14 4.10 9.43
N LEU A 29 20.89 3.22 8.80
CA LEU A 29 20.84 2.98 7.36
C LEU A 29 19.88 1.82 7.07
N GLY A 30 19.14 1.92 5.97
CA GLY A 30 18.24 0.86 5.57
C GLY A 30 17.52 1.17 4.26
N THR A 31 16.46 0.40 4.01
CA THR A 31 15.61 0.55 2.83
C THR A 31 14.15 0.72 3.24
N PHE A 32 13.53 1.79 2.77
CA PHE A 32 12.11 2.07 2.89
C PHE A 32 11.43 1.76 1.56
N VAL A 33 10.29 1.08 1.61
CA VAL A 33 9.42 0.80 0.47
C VAL A 33 8.01 1.20 0.83
N GLY A 34 7.36 1.96 -0.05
CA GLY A 34 5.96 2.37 0.10
C GLY A 34 5.12 1.98 -1.12
N ILE A 35 3.91 1.48 -0.87
CA ILE A 35 2.83 1.34 -1.84
C ILE A 35 1.62 2.09 -1.28
N TYR A 36 1.11 3.05 -2.04
CA TYR A 36 0.02 3.93 -1.62
C TYR A 36 -1.07 3.85 -2.68
N ASP A 37 -2.07 3.03 -2.39
CA ASP A 37 -3.19 2.76 -3.29
C ASP A 37 -4.30 3.77 -2.99
N GLY A 38 -4.43 4.74 -3.90
CA GLY A 38 -5.27 5.91 -3.73
C GLY A 38 -6.66 5.68 -4.28
N HIS A 39 -7.67 6.32 -3.68
CA HIS A 39 -9.04 6.24 -4.16
C HIS A 39 -9.79 7.56 -4.03
N GLY A 40 -10.71 7.80 -4.97
CA GLY A 40 -11.50 9.05 -5.03
C GLY A 40 -10.72 10.26 -5.55
N GLY A 41 -9.43 10.07 -5.82
CA GLY A 41 -8.46 11.03 -6.33
C GLY A 41 -7.03 10.65 -5.93
N PRO A 42 -5.99 11.14 -6.63
CA PRO A 42 -4.60 10.85 -6.30
C PRO A 42 -4.02 11.74 -5.18
N GLU A 43 -4.79 12.67 -4.62
CA GLU A 43 -4.28 13.69 -3.71
C GLU A 43 -3.68 13.11 -2.42
N THR A 44 -4.34 12.12 -1.81
CA THR A 44 -3.86 11.51 -0.56
C THR A 44 -2.62 10.65 -0.81
N SER A 45 -2.64 9.77 -1.82
CA SER A 45 -1.49 8.91 -2.13
C SER A 45 -0.24 9.72 -2.51
N ARG A 46 -0.40 10.84 -3.23
CA ARG A 46 0.69 11.80 -3.49
C ARG A 46 1.18 12.47 -2.22
N TYR A 47 0.27 12.93 -1.36
CA TYR A 47 0.66 13.54 -0.09
C TYR A 47 1.48 12.56 0.77
N ILE A 48 1.06 11.29 0.84
CA ILE A 48 1.81 10.24 1.54
C ILE A 48 3.21 10.08 0.93
N ASN A 49 3.32 9.99 -0.40
CA ASN A 49 4.59 9.85 -1.11
C ASN A 49 5.57 10.98 -0.80
N ASP A 50 5.07 12.22 -0.71
CA ASP A 50 5.87 13.41 -0.45
C ASP A 50 6.31 13.55 1.02
N HIS A 51 5.53 13.01 1.98
CA HIS A 51 5.69 13.37 3.41
C HIS A 51 6.05 12.20 4.34
N LEU A 52 5.52 10.98 4.09
CA LEU A 52 5.61 9.89 5.07
C LEU A 52 7.06 9.49 5.37
N PHE A 53 7.89 9.37 4.34
CA PHE A 53 9.30 9.06 4.53
C PHE A 53 10.04 10.16 5.30
N GLN A 54 9.71 11.44 5.07
CA GLN A 54 10.33 12.54 5.80
C GLN A 54 9.91 12.57 7.28
N HIS A 55 8.65 12.28 7.58
CA HIS A 55 8.21 12.12 8.97
C HIS A 55 8.90 10.94 9.65
N LEU A 56 9.03 9.81 8.96
CA LEU A 56 9.78 8.66 9.46
C LEU A 56 11.23 9.03 9.76
N LYS A 57 11.92 9.76 8.86
CA LYS A 57 13.28 10.24 9.11
C LYS A 57 13.37 11.14 10.33
N ARG A 58 12.43 12.08 10.47
CA ARG A 58 12.39 12.99 11.63
C ARG A 58 12.26 12.21 12.93
N PHE A 59 11.28 11.32 13.03
CA PHE A 59 11.03 10.56 14.26
C PHE A 59 12.15 9.54 14.55
N ALA A 60 12.75 8.95 13.53
CA ALA A 60 13.93 8.10 13.69
C ALA A 60 15.14 8.87 14.22
N THR A 61 15.32 10.14 13.81
CA THR A 61 16.35 11.02 14.40
C THR A 61 16.05 11.30 15.87
N GLU A 62 14.81 11.69 16.20
CA GLU A 62 14.40 12.01 17.57
C GLU A 62 14.60 10.82 18.52
N GLN A 63 14.36 9.59 18.04
CA GLN A 63 14.52 8.36 18.83
C GLN A 63 15.86 7.67 18.64
N GLN A 64 16.74 8.20 17.79
CA GLN A 64 18.05 7.63 17.44
C GLN A 64 18.00 6.17 16.99
N SER A 65 16.85 5.69 16.51
CA SER A 65 16.62 4.30 16.14
C SER A 65 15.38 4.14 15.25
N MET A 66 15.30 3.03 14.52
CA MET A 66 14.06 2.62 13.86
C MET A 66 13.24 1.74 14.81
N SER A 67 11.96 2.02 14.97
CA SER A 67 11.08 1.30 15.88
C SER A 67 9.63 1.30 15.39
N VAL A 68 8.80 0.45 16.00
CA VAL A 68 7.34 0.46 15.78
C VAL A 68 6.75 1.84 16.11
N ASP A 69 7.23 2.48 17.18
CA ASP A 69 6.74 3.80 17.61
C ASP A 69 7.11 4.90 16.61
N VAL A 70 8.32 4.87 16.05
CA VAL A 70 8.73 5.77 14.95
C VAL A 70 7.77 5.66 13.77
N ILE A 71 7.44 4.44 13.35
CA ILE A 71 6.53 4.21 12.23
C ILE A 71 5.11 4.68 12.58
N LYS A 72 4.60 4.37 13.78
CA LYS A 72 3.29 4.86 14.23
C LYS A 72 3.21 6.40 14.21
N LYS A 73 4.22 7.07 14.76
CA LYS A 73 4.30 8.54 14.77
C LYS A 73 4.38 9.13 13.36
N ALA A 74 5.12 8.48 12.45
CA ALA A 74 5.19 8.91 11.06
C ALA A 74 3.81 8.87 10.38
N TYR A 75 3.09 7.76 10.53
CA TYR A 75 1.72 7.61 10.01
C TYR A 75 0.76 8.64 10.61
N GLN A 76 0.81 8.84 11.93
CA GLN A 76 -0.01 9.83 12.62
C GLN A 76 0.26 11.24 12.09
N ALA A 77 1.53 11.64 11.96
CA ALA A 77 1.89 12.95 11.45
C ALA A 77 1.46 13.14 9.98
N THR A 78 1.54 12.09 9.15
CA THR A 78 1.06 12.15 7.76
C THR A 78 -0.46 12.33 7.70
N GLU A 79 -1.23 11.62 8.53
CA GLU A 79 -2.69 11.78 8.61
C GLU A 79 -3.07 13.19 9.10
N GLU A 80 -2.44 13.68 10.17
CA GLU A 80 -2.69 15.03 10.71
C GLU A 80 -2.32 16.14 9.70
N GLY A 81 -1.23 15.93 8.98
CA GLY A 81 -0.80 16.80 7.89
C GLY A 81 -1.82 16.85 6.75
N PHE A 82 -2.30 15.69 6.28
CA PHE A 82 -3.31 15.64 5.23
C PHE A 82 -4.67 16.17 5.70
N PHE A 83 -5.06 15.90 6.96
CA PHE A 83 -6.24 16.50 7.57
C PHE A 83 -6.18 18.03 7.53
N SER A 84 -5.02 18.62 7.83
CA SER A 84 -4.81 20.07 7.75
C SER A 84 -4.99 20.60 6.33
N VAL A 85 -4.57 19.84 5.31
CA VAL A 85 -4.82 20.16 3.90
C VAL A 85 -6.32 20.14 3.59
N VAL A 86 -7.04 19.11 4.03
CA VAL A 86 -8.50 19.00 3.85
C VAL A 86 -9.23 20.17 4.51
N ALA A 87 -8.92 20.47 5.78
CA ALA A 87 -9.53 21.57 6.52
C ALA A 87 -9.33 22.92 5.83
N LYS A 88 -8.10 23.18 5.34
CA LYS A 88 -7.77 24.42 4.61
C LYS A 88 -8.49 24.52 3.27
N GLN A 89 -8.62 23.41 2.53
CA GLN A 89 -9.22 23.42 1.18
C GLN A 89 -10.75 23.28 1.19
N TRP A 90 -11.35 22.84 2.29
CA TRP A 90 -12.78 22.55 2.39
C TRP A 90 -13.71 23.64 1.84
N PRO A 91 -13.51 24.95 2.09
CA PRO A 91 -14.39 25.99 1.56
C PRO A 91 -14.42 26.08 0.03
N MET A 92 -13.35 25.66 -0.64
CA MET A 92 -13.20 25.76 -2.11
C MET A 92 -13.33 24.40 -2.82
N LYS A 93 -12.85 23.32 -2.18
CA LYS A 93 -12.80 21.97 -2.73
C LYS A 93 -13.25 20.95 -1.69
N PRO A 94 -14.55 20.92 -1.31
CA PRO A 94 -15.05 20.03 -0.27
C PRO A 94 -14.84 18.54 -0.57
N GLN A 95 -14.78 18.16 -1.85
CA GLN A 95 -14.61 16.76 -2.27
C GLN A 95 -13.28 16.15 -1.85
N ILE A 96 -12.26 16.97 -1.53
CA ILE A 96 -10.98 16.46 -1.03
C ILE A 96 -11.14 15.64 0.27
N ALA A 97 -12.20 15.88 1.04
CA ALA A 97 -12.49 15.11 2.25
C ALA A 97 -12.85 13.65 1.96
N ALA A 98 -13.26 13.32 0.73
CA ALA A 98 -13.60 11.97 0.28
C ALA A 98 -12.48 11.29 -0.53
N VAL A 99 -11.30 11.92 -0.59
CA VAL A 99 -10.09 11.31 -1.17
C VAL A 99 -9.33 10.61 -0.05
N GLY A 100 -8.85 9.40 -0.33
CA GLY A 100 -8.13 8.58 0.64
C GLY A 100 -7.09 7.70 -0.02
N SER A 101 -6.34 6.97 0.80
CA SER A 101 -5.35 6.02 0.32
C SER A 101 -5.11 4.92 1.35
N CYS A 102 -5.07 3.68 0.88
CA CYS A 102 -4.36 2.59 1.54
C CYS A 102 -2.87 2.94 1.59
N CYS A 103 -2.16 2.41 2.59
CA CYS A 103 -0.75 2.73 2.80
C CYS A 103 -0.03 1.52 3.39
N LEU A 104 0.77 0.87 2.55
CA LEU A 104 1.67 -0.23 2.92
C LEU A 104 3.10 0.28 2.91
N VAL A 105 3.79 0.11 4.03
CA VAL A 105 5.21 0.43 4.18
C VAL A 105 5.99 -0.78 4.66
N GLY A 106 7.12 -1.03 4.00
CA GLY A 106 8.18 -1.92 4.48
C GLY A 106 9.44 -1.14 4.82
N VAL A 107 10.04 -1.40 5.98
CA VAL A 107 11.34 -0.84 6.36
C VAL A 107 12.29 -1.97 6.73
N VAL A 108 13.38 -2.11 5.96
CA VAL A 108 14.48 -3.00 6.29
C VAL A 108 15.56 -2.19 7.01
N CYS A 109 15.82 -2.51 8.27
CA CYS A 109 16.81 -1.84 9.10
C CYS A 109 17.45 -2.86 10.06
N ASN A 110 18.78 -2.92 10.11
CA ASN A 110 19.54 -3.78 11.03
C ASN A 110 19.04 -5.25 11.09
N GLY A 111 18.83 -5.89 9.94
CA GLY A 111 18.36 -7.28 9.87
C GLY A 111 16.87 -7.48 10.23
N THR A 112 16.16 -6.42 10.61
CA THR A 112 14.73 -6.46 10.91
C THR A 112 13.95 -5.85 9.75
N LEU A 113 12.85 -6.52 9.39
CA LEU A 113 11.84 -6.01 8.48
C LEU A 113 10.61 -5.58 9.29
N TYR A 114 10.27 -4.30 9.21
CA TYR A 114 9.02 -3.76 9.73
C TYR A 114 8.02 -3.67 8.59
N ILE A 115 6.80 -4.17 8.79
CA ILE A 115 5.70 -4.06 7.84
C ILE A 115 4.56 -3.31 8.53
N ALA A 116 4.21 -2.14 8.02
CA ALA A 116 3.07 -1.35 8.47
C ALA A 116 2.03 -1.26 7.36
N ASN A 117 0.76 -1.53 7.67
CA ASN A 117 -0.30 -1.53 6.66
C ASN A 117 -1.57 -0.81 7.14
N LEU A 118 -2.16 -0.04 6.23
CA LEU A 118 -3.51 0.52 6.26
C LEU A 118 -4.21 0.11 4.97
N GLY A 119 -5.41 -0.47 5.08
CA GLY A 119 -6.16 -0.96 3.93
C GLY A 119 -5.74 -2.35 3.50
N ASP A 120 -5.80 -2.62 2.21
CA ASP A 120 -5.79 -3.96 1.60
C ASP A 120 -4.71 -4.17 0.52
N SER A 121 -3.78 -3.23 0.42
CA SER A 121 -2.44 -3.55 -0.09
C SER A 121 -1.79 -4.64 0.77
N ARG A 122 -0.87 -5.42 0.17
CA ARG A 122 -0.28 -6.59 0.85
C ARG A 122 1.22 -6.76 0.56
N ALA A 123 1.95 -7.19 1.61
CA ALA A 123 3.34 -7.61 1.55
C ALA A 123 3.46 -9.14 1.72
N VAL A 124 4.18 -9.79 0.81
CA VAL A 124 4.37 -11.25 0.78
C VAL A 124 5.86 -11.59 0.64
N LEU A 125 6.37 -12.41 1.56
CA LEU A 125 7.73 -12.94 1.57
C LEU A 125 7.79 -14.25 0.78
N GLY A 126 8.76 -14.36 -0.14
CA GLY A 126 9.19 -15.62 -0.72
C GLY A 126 10.30 -16.24 0.12
N ARG A 127 9.99 -17.35 0.81
CA ARG A 127 10.91 -18.05 1.72
C ARG A 127 11.29 -19.42 1.15
N ARG A 128 12.59 -19.67 0.98
CA ARG A 128 13.09 -20.98 0.54
C ARG A 128 13.01 -22.01 1.67
N VAL A 129 12.41 -23.16 1.41
CA VAL A 129 12.40 -24.31 2.30
C VAL A 129 13.66 -25.14 2.05
N LYS A 130 14.54 -25.29 3.06
CA LYS A 130 15.82 -26.00 2.89
C LYS A 130 15.66 -27.46 2.45
N ALA A 131 14.65 -28.15 2.97
CA ALA A 131 14.44 -29.57 2.72
C ALA A 131 14.02 -29.88 1.27
N THR A 132 13.17 -29.04 0.67
CA THR A 132 12.59 -29.28 -0.66
C THR A 132 13.20 -28.39 -1.75
N GLY A 133 13.81 -27.27 -1.37
CA GLY A 133 14.28 -26.24 -2.29
C GLY A 133 13.15 -25.34 -2.84
N GLU A 134 11.90 -25.63 -2.50
CA GLU A 134 10.72 -24.85 -2.89
C GLU A 134 10.71 -23.48 -2.20
N VAL A 135 9.99 -22.52 -2.78
CA VAL A 135 9.82 -21.19 -2.20
C VAL A 135 8.36 -21.00 -1.83
N LEU A 136 8.07 -20.92 -0.54
CA LEU A 136 6.73 -20.73 -0.02
C LEU A 136 6.42 -19.24 0.15
N ALA A 137 5.17 -18.88 -0.10
CA ALA A 137 4.64 -17.56 0.15
C ALA A 137 4.21 -17.41 1.62
N ILE A 138 4.72 -16.36 2.27
CA ILE A 138 4.35 -15.99 3.64
C ILE A 138 3.81 -14.55 3.61
N GLN A 139 2.54 -14.38 3.91
CA GLN A 139 1.95 -13.06 4.04
C GLN A 139 2.46 -12.38 5.32
N LEU A 140 2.99 -11.17 5.17
CA LEU A 140 3.57 -10.42 6.29
C LEU A 140 2.63 -9.34 6.85
N SER A 141 1.69 -8.86 6.04
CA SER A 141 0.76 -7.78 6.38
C SER A 141 -0.65 -8.30 6.69
N SER A 142 -1.27 -7.76 7.73
CA SER A 142 -2.73 -7.86 7.92
C SER A 142 -3.45 -6.95 6.94
N GLU A 143 -4.56 -7.42 6.37
CA GLU A 143 -5.41 -6.65 5.47
C GLU A 143 -6.64 -6.12 6.19
N HIS A 144 -7.07 -4.92 5.82
CA HIS A 144 -8.15 -4.19 6.47
C HIS A 144 -9.31 -3.98 5.50
N ASN A 145 -9.75 -5.05 4.82
CA ASN A 145 -10.90 -5.06 3.93
C ASN A 145 -12.08 -5.78 4.60
N VAL A 146 -13.26 -5.18 4.61
CA VAL A 146 -14.48 -5.79 5.18
C VAL A 146 -15.04 -6.95 4.36
N GLY A 147 -14.41 -7.31 3.24
CA GLY A 147 -14.55 -8.61 2.60
C GLY A 147 -14.04 -9.77 3.46
N ILE A 148 -13.19 -9.50 4.44
CA ILE A 148 -12.66 -10.48 5.42
C ILE A 148 -13.55 -10.50 6.66
N GLU A 149 -14.00 -11.68 7.10
CA GLU A 149 -14.94 -11.83 8.22
C GLU A 149 -14.39 -11.27 9.54
N SER A 150 -13.12 -11.51 9.86
CA SER A 150 -12.52 -10.98 11.09
C SER A 150 -12.52 -9.45 11.13
N VAL A 151 -12.26 -8.79 10.01
CA VAL A 151 -12.34 -7.31 9.89
C VAL A 151 -13.79 -6.83 10.04
N ARG A 152 -14.77 -7.58 9.52
CA ARG A 152 -16.20 -7.27 9.76
C ARG A 152 -16.56 -7.35 11.23
N GLN A 153 -16.08 -8.39 11.92
CA GLN A 153 -16.32 -8.58 13.35
C GLN A 153 -15.66 -7.49 14.18
N GLU A 154 -14.41 -7.11 13.85
CA GLU A 154 -13.72 -5.97 14.47
C GLU A 154 -14.54 -4.68 14.32
N MET A 155 -14.99 -4.35 13.10
CA MET A 155 -15.79 -3.15 12.84
C MET A 155 -17.08 -3.11 13.65
N ARG A 156 -17.80 -4.24 13.75
CA ARG A 156 -19.01 -4.37 14.57
C ARG A 156 -18.71 -4.20 16.06
N SER A 157 -17.60 -4.75 16.54
CA SER A 157 -17.18 -4.64 17.95
C SER A 157 -16.82 -3.20 18.34
N LEU A 158 -16.16 -2.46 17.44
CA LEU A 158 -15.81 -1.05 17.66
C LEU A 158 -17.02 -0.11 17.60
N HIS A 159 -18.08 -0.52 16.90
CA HIS A 159 -19.30 0.25 16.68
C HIS A 159 -20.56 -0.55 17.07
N PRO A 160 -20.71 -0.93 18.36
CA PRO A 160 -21.80 -1.81 18.79
C PRO A 160 -23.20 -1.19 18.60
N ASP A 161 -23.26 0.14 18.57
CA ASP A 161 -24.50 0.91 18.41
C ASP A 161 -24.85 1.21 16.94
N ASP A 162 -24.03 0.79 15.97
CA ASP A 162 -24.23 1.04 14.53
C ASP A 162 -24.44 -0.29 13.79
N SER A 163 -25.68 -0.75 13.74
CA SER A 163 -26.07 -1.97 13.02
C SER A 163 -25.77 -1.93 11.51
N HIS A 164 -25.51 -0.74 10.96
CA HIS A 164 -25.20 -0.51 9.56
C HIS A 164 -23.72 -0.17 9.33
N ILE A 165 -22.84 -0.40 10.31
CA ILE A 165 -21.40 -0.11 10.19
C ILE A 165 -20.78 -0.82 8.99
N VAL A 166 -21.18 -2.07 8.75
CA VAL A 166 -20.77 -2.89 7.60
C VAL A 166 -21.99 -3.54 6.99
N VAL A 167 -22.23 -3.29 5.71
CA VAL A 167 -23.40 -3.78 4.98
C VAL A 167 -22.99 -4.45 3.67
N LEU A 168 -23.76 -5.45 3.24
CA LEU A 168 -23.59 -6.06 1.92
C LEU A 168 -24.34 -5.22 0.89
N LYS A 169 -23.63 -4.65 -0.08
CA LYS A 169 -24.20 -3.81 -1.14
C LYS A 169 -23.67 -4.28 -2.49
N TYR A 170 -24.58 -4.65 -3.39
CA TYR A 170 -24.24 -5.26 -4.69
C TYR A 170 -23.30 -6.47 -4.56
N ASN A 171 -23.60 -7.37 -3.61
CA ASN A 171 -22.79 -8.55 -3.27
C ASN A 171 -21.35 -8.26 -2.82
N VAL A 172 -21.04 -7.01 -2.43
CA VAL A 172 -19.74 -6.61 -1.89
C VAL A 172 -19.95 -5.99 -0.50
N TRP A 173 -19.18 -6.45 0.48
CA TRP A 173 -19.20 -5.89 1.83
C TRP A 173 -18.59 -4.49 1.81
N ARG A 174 -19.28 -3.51 2.40
CA ARG A 174 -18.83 -2.11 2.46
C ARG A 174 -19.09 -1.49 3.82
N VAL A 175 -18.14 -0.72 4.30
CA VAL A 175 -18.28 0.18 5.45
C VAL A 175 -19.28 1.27 5.10
N LYS A 176 -20.37 1.37 5.87
CA LYS A 176 -21.53 2.26 5.65
C LYS A 176 -22.09 2.25 4.22
N GLY A 177 -21.86 1.18 3.46
CA GLY A 177 -22.28 1.06 2.06
C GLY A 177 -21.47 1.90 1.06
N LEU A 178 -20.30 2.41 1.46
CA LEU A 178 -19.47 3.33 0.67
C LEU A 178 -18.17 2.68 0.20
N ILE A 179 -17.30 2.23 1.13
CA ILE A 179 -15.93 1.78 0.85
C ILE A 179 -15.67 0.38 1.41
N GLN A 180 -14.72 -0.37 0.86
CA GLN A 180 -14.41 -1.75 1.26
C GLN A 180 -13.35 -1.85 2.36
N ILE A 181 -12.54 -0.81 2.56
CA ILE A 181 -11.50 -0.78 3.59
C ILE A 181 -12.03 -0.23 4.93
N SER A 182 -11.47 -0.71 6.04
CA SER A 182 -11.73 -0.20 7.39
C SER A 182 -10.66 0.79 7.87
N ARG A 183 -9.52 0.89 7.17
CA ARG A 183 -8.41 1.76 7.54
C ARG A 183 -7.75 2.43 6.34
N SER A 184 -7.45 3.73 6.45
CA SER A 184 -6.78 4.53 5.41
C SER A 184 -6.13 5.78 6.01
N ILE A 185 -5.26 6.43 5.22
CA ILE A 185 -4.97 7.86 5.38
C ILE A 185 -5.98 8.63 4.52
N GLY A 186 -6.40 9.82 4.93
CA GLY A 186 -7.45 10.57 4.24
C GLY A 186 -8.86 10.08 4.59
N ASP A 187 -9.80 10.06 3.65
CA ASP A 187 -11.22 9.74 3.92
C ASP A 187 -11.79 10.51 5.13
N VAL A 188 -11.38 11.77 5.28
CA VAL A 188 -11.69 12.61 6.44
C VAL A 188 -13.19 12.68 6.69
N TYR A 189 -14.01 12.63 5.63
CA TYR A 189 -15.48 12.60 5.72
C TYR A 189 -16.05 11.40 6.50
N LEU A 190 -15.29 10.32 6.71
CA LEU A 190 -15.69 9.17 7.54
C LEU A 190 -15.00 9.16 8.91
N LYS A 191 -14.08 10.09 9.15
CA LYS A 191 -13.34 10.20 10.42
C LYS A 191 -13.82 11.37 11.26
N LYS A 192 -14.33 12.42 10.62
CA LYS A 192 -14.69 13.71 11.21
C LYS A 192 -16.09 14.14 10.73
N PRO A 193 -17.11 14.11 11.60
CA PRO A 193 -18.50 14.37 11.19
C PRO A 193 -18.71 15.77 10.60
N GLU A 194 -17.88 16.75 10.97
CA GLU A 194 -17.91 18.11 10.43
C GLU A 194 -17.55 18.21 8.94
N PHE A 195 -16.98 17.15 8.35
CA PHE A 195 -16.71 17.01 6.91
C PHE A 195 -17.72 16.08 6.21
N ASN A 196 -18.65 15.44 6.93
CA ASN A 196 -19.73 14.64 6.35
C ASN A 196 -21.02 15.47 6.19
N ARG A 197 -20.93 16.60 5.50
CA ARG A 197 -22.04 17.55 5.33
C ARG A 197 -21.91 18.34 4.05
N GLU A 198 -22.92 19.13 3.72
CA GLU A 198 -22.83 20.07 2.59
C GLU A 198 -21.65 21.03 2.79
N PRO A 199 -20.85 21.32 1.75
CA PRO A 199 -21.09 21.04 0.31
C PRO A 199 -20.52 19.72 -0.25
N LEU A 200 -20.20 18.71 0.57
CA LEU A 200 -19.80 17.39 0.07
C LEU A 200 -20.90 16.75 -0.78
N TYR A 201 -20.53 16.04 -1.86
CA TYR A 201 -21.52 15.41 -2.72
C TYR A 201 -22.37 14.41 -1.97
N GLN A 202 -23.66 14.37 -2.27
CA GLN A 202 -24.65 13.54 -1.59
C GLN A 202 -24.27 12.05 -1.56
N ARG A 203 -23.58 11.55 -2.60
CA ARG A 203 -23.11 10.16 -2.68
C ARG A 203 -22.13 9.76 -1.57
N PHE A 204 -21.43 10.71 -0.95
CA PHE A 204 -20.49 10.50 0.14
C PHE A 204 -21.09 10.84 1.52
N ARG A 205 -22.25 11.52 1.54
CA ARG A 205 -22.89 11.92 2.80
C ARG A 205 -23.66 10.74 3.40
N LEU A 206 -23.47 10.53 4.69
CA LEU A 206 -24.24 9.60 5.49
C LEU A 206 -25.57 10.25 5.86
N ARG A 207 -26.63 9.44 5.97
CA ARG A 207 -27.94 9.92 6.42
C ARG A 207 -27.94 10.30 7.90
N GLU A 208 -27.18 9.56 8.69
CA GLU A 208 -27.04 9.74 10.13
C GLU A 208 -25.62 10.19 10.46
N THR A 209 -25.51 11.08 11.45
CA THR A 209 -24.21 11.53 11.96
C THR A 209 -23.54 10.45 12.80
N PHE A 210 -22.23 10.55 13.00
CA PHE A 210 -21.44 9.62 13.79
C PHE A 210 -20.61 10.38 14.83
N ARG A 211 -20.42 9.77 16.00
CA ARG A 211 -19.64 10.35 17.11
C ARG A 211 -18.20 9.83 17.17
N LYS A 212 -17.98 8.59 16.71
CA LYS A 212 -16.66 7.95 16.65
C LYS A 212 -16.21 7.87 15.19
N PRO A 213 -14.91 8.04 14.89
CA PRO A 213 -14.39 7.82 13.55
C PRO A 213 -14.77 6.43 13.04
N ILE A 214 -15.35 6.36 11.85
CA ILE A 214 -15.78 5.11 11.22
C ILE A 214 -14.57 4.34 10.67
N LEU A 215 -13.62 5.05 10.06
CA LEU A 215 -12.36 4.49 9.59
C LEU A 215 -11.22 4.85 10.54
N SER A 216 -10.23 3.96 10.66
CA SER A 216 -9.00 4.22 11.43
C SER A 216 -7.84 4.64 10.51
N SER A 217 -6.94 5.48 11.01
CA SER A 217 -5.64 5.77 10.38
C SER A 217 -4.47 5.10 11.12
N GLU A 218 -4.74 4.22 12.09
CA GLU A 218 -3.71 3.51 12.83
C GLU A 218 -3.27 2.23 12.09
N PRO A 219 -1.99 2.12 11.68
CA PRO A 219 -1.52 0.97 10.93
C PRO A 219 -1.44 -0.28 11.81
N SER A 220 -1.73 -1.45 11.24
CA SER A 220 -1.23 -2.70 11.82
C SER A 220 0.27 -2.80 11.53
N ILE A 221 1.09 -3.06 12.54
CA ILE A 221 2.54 -3.19 12.37
C ILE A 221 2.99 -4.56 12.84
N SER A 222 3.71 -5.27 11.97
CA SER A 222 4.40 -6.52 12.28
C SER A 222 5.92 -6.36 12.09
N MET A 223 6.68 -7.16 12.82
CA MET A 223 8.13 -7.25 12.72
C MET A 223 8.52 -8.66 12.30
N HIS A 224 9.52 -8.75 11.44
CA HIS A 224 10.06 -10.00 10.97
C HIS A 224 11.58 -9.94 10.98
N GLU A 225 12.22 -10.84 11.73
CA GLU A 225 13.67 -10.99 11.69
C GLU A 225 14.07 -11.69 10.39
N LEU A 226 14.84 -11.00 9.54
CA LEU A 226 15.25 -11.53 8.25
C LEU A 226 16.13 -12.77 8.44
N GLN A 227 15.77 -13.82 7.74
CA GLN A 227 16.47 -15.10 7.79
C GLN A 227 17.29 -15.33 6.50
N PRO A 228 18.39 -16.09 6.55
CA PRO A 228 19.20 -16.37 5.35
C PRO A 228 18.44 -17.05 4.19
N TYR A 229 17.30 -17.68 4.49
CA TYR A 229 16.43 -18.35 3.52
C TYR A 229 15.29 -17.46 3.00
N ASP A 230 15.20 -16.22 3.47
CA ASP A 230 14.31 -15.20 2.92
C ASP A 230 14.91 -14.69 1.60
N GLN A 231 14.20 -14.88 0.49
CA GLN A 231 14.75 -14.64 -0.85
C GLN A 231 14.35 -13.27 -1.40
N PHE A 232 13.08 -12.90 -1.24
CA PHE A 232 12.55 -11.64 -1.73
C PHE A 232 11.21 -11.31 -1.05
N ILE A 233 10.83 -10.03 -1.11
CA ILE A 233 9.54 -9.53 -0.62
C ILE A 233 8.82 -8.83 -1.78
N ILE A 234 7.55 -9.14 -1.95
CA ILE A 234 6.64 -8.51 -2.91
C ILE A 234 5.74 -7.55 -2.13
N PHE A 235 5.77 -6.27 -2.48
CA PHE A 235 4.82 -5.25 -2.02
C PHE A 235 3.93 -4.89 -3.20
N ALA A 236 2.61 -4.95 -3.04
CA ALA A 236 1.70 -4.53 -4.10
C ALA A 236 0.35 -4.03 -3.60
N SER A 237 -0.29 -3.19 -4.42
CA SER A 237 -1.68 -2.75 -4.24
C SER A 237 -2.67 -3.89 -4.46
N ASP A 238 -3.91 -3.69 -4.04
CA ASP A 238 -4.94 -4.73 -4.11
C ASP A 238 -5.19 -5.18 -5.57
N GLY A 239 -4.99 -4.30 -6.55
CA GLY A 239 -5.10 -4.59 -7.98
C GLY A 239 -4.22 -5.74 -8.45
N LEU A 240 -3.15 -6.11 -7.72
CA LEU A 240 -2.42 -7.36 -7.97
C LEU A 240 -3.14 -8.56 -7.34
N TRP A 241 -3.50 -8.42 -6.07
CA TRP A 241 -3.99 -9.49 -5.19
C TRP A 241 -5.45 -9.90 -5.49
N GLU A 242 -6.21 -9.04 -6.18
CA GLU A 242 -7.51 -9.42 -6.77
C GLU A 242 -7.38 -10.50 -7.85
N HIS A 243 -6.21 -10.65 -8.45
CA HIS A 243 -5.98 -11.53 -9.60
C HIS A 243 -5.02 -12.68 -9.34
N LEU A 244 -4.09 -12.55 -8.39
CA LEU A 244 -3.09 -13.57 -8.10
C LEU A 244 -3.14 -14.01 -6.64
N SER A 245 -2.99 -15.31 -6.40
CA SER A 245 -2.73 -15.79 -5.04
C SER A 245 -1.30 -15.43 -4.59
N ASN A 246 -1.07 -15.47 -3.28
CA ASN A 246 0.26 -15.25 -2.71
C ASN A 246 1.31 -16.21 -3.32
N GLN A 247 0.95 -17.48 -3.50
CA GLN A 247 1.85 -18.49 -4.03
C GLN A 247 2.09 -18.30 -5.53
N ASP A 248 1.06 -17.97 -6.32
CA ASP A 248 1.24 -17.66 -7.75
C ASP A 248 2.25 -16.52 -7.96
N ALA A 249 2.12 -15.45 -7.16
CA ALA A 249 3.03 -14.32 -7.22
C ALA A 249 4.48 -14.72 -6.88
N VAL A 250 4.66 -15.50 -5.80
CA VAL A 250 5.98 -16.02 -5.40
C VAL A 250 6.58 -16.92 -6.47
N ASP A 251 5.80 -17.82 -7.06
CA ASP A 251 6.24 -18.72 -8.12
C ASP A 251 6.68 -17.97 -9.38
N ILE A 252 5.95 -16.91 -9.76
CA ILE A 252 6.30 -16.05 -10.89
C ILE A 252 7.66 -15.38 -10.66
N VAL A 253 7.89 -14.82 -9.46
CA VAL A 253 9.15 -14.16 -9.11
C VAL A 253 10.29 -15.16 -9.03
N GLN A 254 10.06 -16.33 -8.43
CA GLN A 254 11.06 -17.39 -8.29
C GLN A 254 11.53 -17.93 -9.63
N LYS A 255 10.63 -18.12 -10.61
CA LYS A 255 10.97 -18.57 -11.97
C LYS A 255 11.76 -17.53 -12.77
N HIS A 256 11.68 -16.25 -12.41
CA HIS A 256 12.29 -15.14 -13.16
C HIS A 256 12.99 -14.13 -12.22
N PRO A 257 14.06 -14.54 -11.54
CA PRO A 257 14.70 -13.69 -10.54
C PRO A 257 15.31 -12.43 -11.18
N ARG A 258 15.30 -11.33 -10.41
CA ARG A 258 15.92 -10.02 -10.70
C ARG A 258 15.17 -9.14 -11.70
N ASN A 259 15.41 -9.32 -13.01
CA ASN A 259 15.02 -8.31 -13.99
C ASN A 259 13.60 -8.54 -14.54
N GLY A 260 12.73 -7.55 -14.31
CA GLY A 260 11.37 -7.54 -14.85
C GLY A 260 10.36 -8.38 -14.07
N SER A 261 10.71 -8.91 -12.89
CA SER A 261 9.78 -9.69 -12.03
C SER A 261 8.49 -8.92 -11.74
N ALA A 262 8.58 -7.66 -11.32
CA ALA A 262 7.42 -6.79 -11.09
C ALA A 262 6.55 -6.62 -12.35
N ARG A 263 7.17 -6.46 -13.54
CA ARG A 263 6.43 -6.36 -14.81
C ARG A 263 5.73 -7.67 -15.18
N ARG A 264 6.33 -8.81 -14.82
CA ARG A 264 5.74 -10.14 -15.03
C ARG A 264 4.54 -10.36 -14.11
N LEU A 265 4.62 -9.93 -12.86
CA LEU A 265 3.49 -9.94 -11.92
C LEU A 265 2.32 -9.11 -12.47
N VAL A 266 2.57 -7.87 -12.89
CA VAL A 266 1.55 -7.02 -13.54
C VAL A 266 0.97 -7.70 -14.78
N LYS A 267 1.82 -8.25 -15.65
CA LYS A 267 1.35 -8.97 -16.86
C LYS A 267 0.48 -10.18 -16.50
N ALA A 268 0.84 -10.96 -15.49
CA ALA A 268 0.09 -12.13 -15.05
C ALA A 268 -1.28 -11.72 -14.49
N ALA A 269 -1.33 -10.68 -13.66
CA ALA A 269 -2.60 -10.14 -13.16
C ALA A 269 -3.52 -9.67 -14.30
N LEU A 270 -2.98 -8.94 -15.28
CA LEU A 270 -3.76 -8.51 -16.45
C LEU A 270 -4.23 -9.67 -17.34
N LEU A 271 -3.45 -10.75 -17.44
CA LEU A 271 -3.88 -11.97 -18.14
C LEU A 271 -5.06 -12.62 -17.43
N GLU A 272 -5.02 -12.72 -16.10
CA GLU A 272 -6.12 -13.27 -15.31
C GLU A 272 -7.35 -12.34 -15.32
N ALA A 273 -7.15 -11.01 -15.28
CA ALA A 273 -8.22 -10.03 -15.46
C ALA A 273 -8.93 -10.19 -16.80
N ALA A 274 -8.17 -10.33 -17.89
CA ALA A 274 -8.72 -10.55 -19.23
C ALA A 274 -9.49 -11.88 -19.31
N LYS A 275 -8.95 -12.95 -18.70
CA LYS A 275 -9.59 -14.26 -18.64
C LYS A 275 -10.92 -14.23 -17.86
N LYS A 276 -10.98 -13.56 -16.71
CA LYS A 276 -12.23 -13.36 -15.93
C LYS A 276 -13.31 -12.61 -16.70
N ARG A 277 -12.94 -11.90 -17.76
CA ARG A 277 -13.83 -11.14 -18.65
C ARG A 277 -13.95 -11.77 -20.04
N GLU A 278 -13.49 -13.01 -20.19
CA GLU A 278 -13.55 -13.80 -21.43
C GLU A 278 -13.00 -13.05 -22.65
N MET A 279 -11.94 -12.26 -22.45
CA MET A 279 -11.33 -11.45 -23.50
C MET A 279 -9.83 -11.71 -23.65
N ARG A 280 -9.27 -11.32 -24.81
CA ARG A 280 -7.81 -11.42 -25.02
C ARG A 280 -7.10 -10.31 -24.26
N TYR A 281 -5.93 -10.62 -23.72
CA TYR A 281 -5.04 -9.63 -23.11
C TYR A 281 -4.72 -8.45 -24.04
N THR A 282 -4.58 -8.70 -25.34
CA THR A 282 -4.35 -7.66 -26.35
C THR A 282 -5.52 -6.69 -26.49
N ASP A 283 -6.75 -7.16 -26.27
CA ASP A 283 -7.94 -6.33 -26.35
C ASP A 283 -8.08 -5.50 -25.08
N LEU A 284 -7.85 -6.09 -23.91
CA LEU A 284 -7.83 -5.38 -22.62
C LEU A 284 -6.86 -4.19 -22.65
N LYS A 285 -5.66 -4.36 -23.23
CA LYS A 285 -4.66 -3.29 -23.36
C LYS A 285 -5.11 -2.12 -24.24
N LYS A 286 -6.01 -2.35 -25.18
CA LYS A 286 -6.54 -1.32 -26.10
C LYS A 286 -7.68 -0.52 -25.49
N ILE A 287 -8.30 -1.02 -24.42
CA ILE A 287 -9.35 -0.28 -23.70
C ILE A 287 -8.74 0.99 -23.11
N GLU A 288 -9.42 2.12 -23.33
CA GLU A 288 -9.01 3.41 -22.79
C GLU A 288 -9.02 3.41 -21.25
N ARG A 289 -8.14 4.25 -20.67
CA ARG A 289 -8.10 4.48 -19.22
C ARG A 289 -9.45 5.04 -18.75
N GLY A 290 -9.80 4.80 -17.49
CA GLY A 290 -11.14 5.06 -16.94
C GLY A 290 -12.14 3.97 -17.29
N VAL A 291 -12.30 3.63 -18.57
CA VAL A 291 -13.14 2.49 -18.96
C VAL A 291 -12.49 1.18 -18.53
N ARG A 292 -11.15 1.09 -18.63
CA ARG A 292 -10.36 -0.07 -18.20
C ARG A 292 -10.54 -0.45 -16.73
N ARG A 293 -10.93 0.50 -15.86
CA ARG A 293 -11.21 0.26 -14.44
C ARG A 293 -12.29 -0.80 -14.17
N HIS A 294 -13.19 -1.05 -15.13
CA HIS A 294 -14.20 -2.11 -15.02
C HIS A 294 -13.62 -3.54 -15.13
N PHE A 295 -12.35 -3.66 -15.53
CA PHE A 295 -11.67 -4.92 -15.81
C PHE A 295 -10.60 -5.25 -14.77
N HIS A 296 -9.85 -4.24 -14.32
CA HIS A 296 -8.84 -4.34 -13.25
C HIS A 296 -8.65 -2.97 -12.60
N ASP A 297 -8.03 -2.91 -11.43
CA ASP A 297 -7.64 -1.64 -10.79
C ASP A 297 -6.26 -1.14 -11.26
N ASP A 298 -5.84 0.04 -10.80
CA ASP A 298 -4.41 0.39 -10.84
C ASP A 298 -3.61 -0.74 -10.15
N ILE A 299 -2.47 -1.13 -10.73
CA ILE A 299 -1.62 -2.18 -10.15
C ILE A 299 -0.23 -1.64 -9.99
N THR A 300 0.25 -1.60 -8.76
CA THR A 300 1.61 -1.18 -8.42
C THR A 300 2.32 -2.30 -7.68
N VAL A 301 3.53 -2.63 -8.13
CA VAL A 301 4.30 -3.75 -7.60
C VAL A 301 5.76 -3.35 -7.40
N VAL A 302 6.27 -3.59 -6.20
CA VAL A 302 7.70 -3.53 -5.86
C VAL A 302 8.15 -4.91 -5.41
N VAL A 303 9.26 -5.39 -5.96
CA VAL A 303 9.90 -6.64 -5.54
C VAL A 303 11.29 -6.29 -5.03
N VAL A 304 11.55 -6.63 -3.76
CA VAL A 304 12.83 -6.43 -3.09
C VAL A 304 13.50 -7.79 -2.94
N PHE A 305 14.65 -7.99 -3.59
CA PHE A 305 15.44 -9.21 -3.43
C PHE A 305 16.40 -9.07 -2.27
N LEU A 306 16.42 -10.04 -1.37
CA LEU A 306 17.27 -10.04 -0.19
C LEU A 306 18.58 -10.77 -0.50
N ASP A 307 19.71 -10.19 -0.09
CA ASP A 307 21.00 -10.84 -0.21
C ASP A 307 21.26 -11.70 1.03
N SER A 308 21.18 -13.02 0.87
CA SER A 308 21.38 -14.00 1.95
C SER A 308 22.75 -13.88 2.63
N ASN A 309 23.78 -13.41 1.92
CA ASN A 309 25.14 -13.24 2.48
C ASN A 309 25.24 -11.99 3.35
N LEU A 310 24.42 -10.97 3.10
CA LEU A 310 24.35 -9.77 3.94
C LEU A 310 23.43 -10.00 5.14
N VAL A 311 22.34 -10.76 4.95
CA VAL A 311 21.44 -11.15 6.05
C VAL A 311 22.16 -12.01 7.10
N SER A 312 22.97 -12.99 6.67
CA SER A 312 23.75 -13.82 7.61
C SER A 312 24.79 -13.03 8.41
N LYS A 313 25.42 -12.01 7.80
CA LYS A 313 26.37 -11.12 8.49
C LYS A 313 25.67 -10.20 9.51
N ALA A 314 24.53 -9.62 9.15
CA ALA A 314 23.74 -8.79 10.04
C ALA A 314 23.23 -9.55 11.28
N SER A 315 23.05 -10.87 11.16
CA SER A 315 22.62 -11.75 12.26
C SER A 315 23.74 -12.09 13.27
N SER A 316 25.01 -11.76 12.97
CA SER A 316 26.18 -12.32 13.66
C SER A 316 27.07 -11.32 14.44
N ALA A 317 27.02 -10.01 14.14
CA ALA A 317 27.62 -8.92 14.94
C ALA A 317 27.33 -7.54 14.30
N ASN A 318 27.51 -6.46 15.08
CA ASN A 318 27.49 -5.03 14.67
C ASN A 318 28.38 -4.75 13.44
N SER A 319 27.83 -4.86 12.23
CA SER A 319 28.53 -4.64 10.95
C SER A 319 27.53 -4.29 9.85
N PRO A 320 27.95 -3.63 8.74
CA PRO A 320 27.23 -2.51 8.14
C PRO A 320 25.89 -2.89 7.54
N SER A 321 24.99 -1.90 7.58
CA SER A 321 23.62 -1.91 7.10
C SER A 321 23.42 -2.58 5.75
N LEU A 322 22.40 -3.44 5.69
CA LEU A 322 21.82 -3.92 4.44
C LEU A 322 21.42 -2.71 3.57
N SER A 323 22.16 -2.49 2.48
CA SER A 323 21.80 -1.55 1.42
C SER A 323 21.34 -2.36 0.22
N LEU A 324 20.04 -2.29 -0.07
CA LEU A 324 19.45 -2.92 -1.25
C LEU A 324 19.62 -1.99 -2.44
N ARG A 325 20.46 -2.40 -3.41
CA ARG A 325 20.62 -1.68 -4.68
C ARG A 325 19.44 -2.00 -5.59
N GLY A 326 18.46 -1.09 -5.64
CA GLY A 326 17.33 -1.21 -6.56
C GLY A 326 17.74 -1.00 -8.02
N GLY A 327 17.40 -1.95 -8.89
CA GLY A 327 17.37 -1.73 -10.33
C GLY A 327 16.08 -1.01 -10.73
N GLY A 328 16.10 0.32 -10.68
CA GLY A 328 14.99 1.19 -11.09
C GLY A 328 15.45 2.21 -12.15
N VAL A 329 14.60 2.47 -13.13
CA VAL A 329 14.80 3.55 -14.10
C VAL A 329 14.46 4.87 -13.40
N ASN A 330 15.40 5.80 -13.31
CA ASN A 330 15.11 7.18 -12.94
C ASN A 330 14.21 7.79 -14.02
N LEU A 331 12.93 8.00 -13.71
CA LEU A 331 12.06 8.84 -14.53
C LEU A 331 12.08 10.25 -13.92
N PRO A 332 12.47 11.28 -14.69
CA PRO A 332 12.37 12.66 -14.24
C PRO A 332 10.93 13.02 -13.84
N ALA A 333 10.77 13.91 -12.85
CA ALA A 333 9.50 14.36 -12.29
C ALA A 333 8.52 15.07 -13.28
N LYS A 334 8.79 15.04 -14.59
CA LYS A 334 7.99 15.69 -15.64
C LYS A 334 7.83 14.87 -16.93
N THR A 335 7.97 13.54 -16.89
CA THR A 335 7.77 12.73 -18.11
C THR A 335 6.28 12.38 -18.27
N LEU A 336 5.59 13.07 -19.18
CA LEU A 336 4.35 12.56 -19.78
C LEU A 336 4.64 11.17 -20.34
N ALA A 337 3.79 10.19 -20.01
CA ALA A 337 3.95 8.81 -20.47
C ALA A 337 4.13 8.79 -22.01
N PRO A 338 5.10 8.03 -22.55
CA PRO A 338 5.29 7.96 -23.99
C PRO A 338 4.04 7.35 -24.65
N CYS A 339 3.42 8.12 -25.54
CA CYS A 339 2.52 7.57 -26.55
C CYS A 339 3.34 6.57 -27.39
N ALA A 340 2.90 5.32 -27.45
CA ALA A 340 3.45 4.39 -28.42
C ALA A 340 3.05 4.86 -29.83
N PRO A 341 3.98 4.88 -30.81
CA PRO A 341 3.59 5.06 -32.20
C PRO A 341 2.76 3.84 -32.66
N THR A 342 1.82 4.16 -33.55
CA THR A 342 0.77 3.33 -34.18
C THR A 342 1.18 1.92 -34.59
#